data_AF-A0A285EYW8-F1
#
_entry.id   AF-A0A285EYW8-F1
#
_cell.length_a   1.000
_cell.length_b   1.000
_cell.length_c   1.000
_cell.angle_alpha   90.00
_cell.angle_beta   90.00
_cell.angle_gamma   90.00
#
_symmetry.space_group_name_H-M   'P 1'
#
loop_
_entity.id
_entity.type
_entity.pdbx_description
1 polymer ?
#
loop_
_entity_poly.entity_id
_entity_poly.type
_entity_poly.pdbx_seq_one_letter_code
_entity_poly.pdbx_strand_id
1 'polypeptide(L)'
;MTVLDTALDARTPGYLEGCGTATDRLARLEAALEEARAGGGERAVTRHHARGKLLPRERIEMLLDQDGPFLELSPVAGWGTEFPVGAGVVTGIGAVEGVECMIIATDPTVDGGPVNPYAVEKIRRAARIASCNRLPLVNLVESAAETAPGGPQPRGGIARDLSRLAADRVPAICVVFGPAEGIAAYLPALSDYTITVKPQPARATKDVADQLAEDERDGLRLARQCVRRLNWRKRGPRPRSFPPIEPKYDAEDLLALTTLYDPRELLARILDGSDFDEFKPAVGTALLAGWGELHGYPVGVLAASGAPHTPAETQKAVHFIQLANATDTSLLLIQHDETAESFGPGEIDALAHSTVPLFALNSGRTGDPRFAFSWPADGPVANGDDDGTIDPRDTRTVLGLCLSAAHSAAVEGAGHIGVFRPGKVDQ
;
A
#
# COMPACT_ATOMS: atom_id res chain seq x y z
N MET A 1 -14.58 9.32 -29.49
CA MET A 1 -13.19 8.87 -29.28
C MET A 1 -12.99 8.76 -27.78
N THR A 2 -12.30 7.74 -27.30
CA THR A 2 -12.09 7.44 -25.88
C THR A 2 -10.77 7.98 -25.35
N VAL A 3 -9.84 8.33 -26.25
CA VAL A 3 -8.62 9.06 -25.91
C VAL A 3 -8.97 10.42 -25.29
N LEU A 4 -8.40 10.70 -24.13
CA LEU A 4 -8.48 11.99 -23.47
C LEU A 4 -7.52 12.98 -24.12
N ASP A 5 -8.01 14.18 -24.42
CA ASP A 5 -7.19 15.30 -24.90
C ASP A 5 -6.82 16.21 -23.73
N THR A 6 -5.56 16.65 -23.66
CA THR A 6 -5.10 17.63 -22.65
C THR A 6 -5.55 19.05 -23.02
N ALA A 7 -6.11 19.76 -22.05
CA ALA A 7 -6.33 21.20 -22.05
C ALA A 7 -5.28 21.94 -21.19
N LEU A 8 -4.47 21.21 -20.41
CA LEU A 8 -3.38 21.77 -19.61
C LEU A 8 -2.31 22.45 -20.49
N ASP A 9 -1.94 23.70 -20.16
CA ASP A 9 -0.84 24.44 -20.81
C ASP A 9 0.25 24.77 -19.80
N ALA A 10 1.42 24.14 -19.99
CA ALA A 10 2.60 24.25 -19.14
C ALA A 10 3.21 25.67 -19.05
N ARG A 11 2.74 26.61 -19.87
CA ARG A 11 3.21 28.01 -19.88
C ARG A 11 2.32 28.93 -19.06
N THR A 12 1.18 28.45 -18.58
CA THR A 12 0.26 29.28 -17.80
C THR A 12 0.83 29.57 -16.42
N PRO A 13 0.60 30.77 -15.86
CA PRO A 13 1.07 31.10 -14.51
C PRO A 13 0.57 30.11 -13.45
N GLY A 14 -0.69 29.67 -13.56
CA GLY A 14 -1.29 28.71 -12.62
C GLY A 14 -0.60 27.34 -12.65
N TYR A 15 -0.17 26.87 -13.84
CA TYR A 15 0.59 25.62 -13.95
C TYR A 15 1.93 25.73 -13.21
N LEU A 16 2.69 26.80 -13.48
CA LEU A 16 4.01 27.02 -12.88
C LEU A 16 3.91 27.18 -11.36
N GLU A 17 2.90 27.90 -10.87
CA GLU A 17 2.63 28.06 -9.44
C GLU A 17 2.21 26.74 -8.78
N GLY A 18 1.38 25.94 -9.45
CA GLY A 18 1.01 24.59 -9.00
C GLY A 18 2.21 23.65 -8.87
N CYS A 19 3.07 23.61 -9.89
CA CYS A 19 4.33 22.86 -9.83
C CYS A 19 5.25 23.32 -8.70
N GLY A 20 5.39 24.63 -8.49
CA GLY A 20 6.18 25.18 -7.39
C GLY A 20 5.64 24.75 -6.03
N THR A 21 4.32 24.87 -5.83
CA THR A 21 3.65 24.44 -4.59
C THR A 21 3.82 22.95 -4.32
N ALA A 22 3.67 22.10 -5.34
CA ALA A 22 3.88 20.66 -5.23
C ALA A 22 5.33 20.33 -4.87
N THR A 23 6.30 21.02 -5.47
CA THR A 23 7.73 20.85 -5.19
C THR A 23 8.06 21.20 -3.74
N ASP A 24 7.49 22.28 -3.20
CA ASP A 24 7.66 22.68 -1.80
C ASP A 24 7.05 21.65 -0.82
N ARG A 25 5.91 21.04 -1.19
CA ARG A 25 5.30 19.94 -0.42
C ARG A 25 6.16 18.68 -0.47
N LEU A 26 6.71 18.33 -1.64
CA LEU A 26 7.62 17.20 -1.81
C LEU A 26 8.92 17.38 -1.00
N ALA A 27 9.49 18.58 -0.95
CA ALA A 27 10.67 18.85 -0.16
C ALA A 27 10.45 18.58 1.35
N ARG A 28 9.24 18.88 1.85
CA ARG A 28 8.85 18.55 3.24
C ARG A 28 8.70 17.05 3.46
N LEU A 29 8.07 16.35 2.52
CA LEU A 29 7.96 14.89 2.56
C LEU A 29 9.33 14.22 2.54
N GLU A 30 10.24 14.67 1.68
CA GLU A 30 11.59 14.11 1.59
C GLU A 30 12.37 14.31 2.89
N ALA A 31 12.23 15.45 3.56
CA ALA A 31 12.84 15.67 4.87
C ALA A 31 12.33 14.66 5.93
N ALA A 32 11.03 14.33 5.91
CA ALA A 32 10.45 13.32 6.80
C ALA A 32 10.90 11.89 6.44
N LEU A 33 11.05 11.59 5.14
CA LEU A 33 11.59 10.32 4.67
C LEU A 33 13.05 10.14 5.08
N GLU A 34 13.87 11.19 4.99
CA GLU A 34 15.25 11.18 5.47
C GLU A 34 15.33 10.95 6.98
N GLU A 35 14.45 11.57 7.77
CA GLU A 35 14.33 11.29 9.20
C GLU A 35 13.99 9.81 9.47
N ALA A 36 13.03 9.25 8.73
CA ALA A 36 12.67 7.83 8.83
C ALA A 36 13.84 6.89 8.43
N ARG A 37 14.62 7.26 7.40
CA ARG A 37 15.80 6.51 6.94
C ARG A 37 16.95 6.55 7.95
N ALA A 38 17.06 7.62 8.74
CA ALA A 38 18.07 7.75 9.79
C ALA A 38 17.85 6.81 10.99
N GLY A 39 16.66 6.21 11.13
CA GLY A 39 16.32 5.27 12.20
C GLY A 39 16.50 5.89 13.58
N GLY A 40 17.20 5.21 14.50
CA GLY A 40 17.53 5.74 15.82
C GLY A 40 18.60 6.86 15.85
N GLY A 41 18.96 7.39 14.69
CA GLY A 41 20.01 8.39 14.49
C GLY A 41 21.43 7.82 14.43
N GLU A 42 22.36 8.67 13.99
CA GLU A 42 23.74 8.28 13.63
C GLU A 42 24.46 7.49 14.73
N ARG A 43 24.30 7.89 16.01
CA ARG A 43 24.92 7.20 17.16
C ARG A 43 24.38 5.79 17.34
N ALA A 44 23.07 5.58 17.19
CA ALA A 44 22.45 4.28 17.35
C ALA A 44 22.80 3.35 16.18
N VAL A 45 22.78 3.90 14.96
CA VAL A 45 23.19 3.21 13.72
C VAL A 45 24.65 2.77 13.79
N THR A 46 25.57 3.68 14.12
CA THR A 46 27.01 3.37 14.24
C THR A 46 27.26 2.27 15.27
N ARG A 47 26.58 2.33 16.43
CA ARG A 47 26.67 1.29 17.46
C ARG A 47 26.05 -0.04 17.00
N HIS A 48 25.02 0.00 16.16
CA HIS A 48 24.42 -1.21 15.58
C HIS A 48 25.39 -1.87 14.59
N HIS A 49 25.94 -1.11 13.65
CA HIS A 49 26.96 -1.58 12.70
C HIS A 49 28.25 -2.05 13.38
N ALA A 50 28.68 -1.40 14.47
CA ALA A 50 29.86 -1.81 15.23
C ALA A 50 29.72 -3.23 15.84
N ARG A 51 28.50 -3.76 15.96
CA ARG A 51 28.22 -5.15 16.36
C ARG A 51 28.23 -6.13 15.18
N GLY A 52 28.55 -5.67 13.97
CA GLY A 52 28.54 -6.46 12.74
C GLY A 52 27.15 -6.82 12.22
N LYS A 53 26.12 -6.09 12.66
CA LYS A 53 24.71 -6.33 12.29
C LYS A 53 24.24 -5.36 11.21
N LEU A 54 23.32 -5.82 10.37
CA LEU A 54 22.68 -5.06 9.31
C LEU A 54 21.45 -4.32 9.84
N LEU A 55 21.22 -3.13 9.32
CA LEU A 55 19.99 -2.36 9.51
C LEU A 55 18.80 -3.03 8.81
N PRO A 56 17.56 -2.72 9.20
CA PRO A 56 16.36 -3.29 8.57
C PRO A 56 16.32 -3.09 7.05
N ARG A 57 16.66 -1.90 6.57
CA ARG A 57 16.69 -1.57 5.13
C ARG A 57 17.78 -2.34 4.39
N GLU A 58 18.96 -2.49 4.99
CA GLU A 58 20.05 -3.33 4.45
C GLU A 58 19.63 -4.81 4.38
N ARG A 59 18.91 -5.30 5.40
CA ARG A 59 18.37 -6.68 5.40
C ARG A 59 17.31 -6.87 4.30
N ILE A 60 16.43 -5.89 4.10
CA ILE A 60 15.45 -5.90 3.01
C ILE A 60 16.16 -5.90 1.66
N GLU A 61 17.10 -5.00 1.44
CA GLU A 61 17.88 -4.92 0.19
C GLU A 61 18.57 -6.24 -0.15
N MET A 62 19.18 -6.89 0.84
CA MET A 62 19.80 -8.21 0.67
C MET A 62 18.80 -9.36 0.48
N LEU A 63 17.56 -9.21 0.95
CA LEU A 63 16.49 -10.20 0.79
C LEU A 63 15.87 -10.15 -0.60
N LEU A 64 15.69 -8.95 -1.15
CA LEU A 64 15.00 -8.71 -2.42
C LEU A 64 15.77 -9.27 -3.62
N ASP A 65 15.05 -9.52 -4.70
CA ASP A 65 15.66 -9.82 -6.00
C ASP A 65 16.41 -8.61 -6.53
N GLN A 66 17.54 -8.88 -7.19
CA GLN A 66 18.39 -7.84 -7.77
C GLN A 66 17.60 -6.98 -8.75
N ASP A 67 17.77 -5.67 -8.65
CA ASP A 67 17.09 -4.64 -9.46
C ASP A 67 15.55 -4.67 -9.36
N GLY A 68 15.00 -5.41 -8.37
CA GLY A 68 13.57 -5.48 -8.11
C GLY A 68 13.05 -4.22 -7.40
N PRO A 69 11.84 -3.75 -7.73
CA PRO A 69 11.23 -2.62 -7.03
C PRO A 69 10.86 -3.01 -5.58
N PHE A 70 10.89 -2.02 -4.69
CA PHE A 70 10.37 -2.13 -3.35
C PHE A 70 9.35 -1.03 -3.10
N LEU A 71 8.08 -1.41 -2.89
CA LEU A 71 7.02 -0.50 -2.50
C LEU A 71 6.98 -0.43 -0.97
N GLU A 72 7.63 0.59 -0.41
CA GLU A 72 7.55 0.85 1.03
C GLU A 72 6.18 1.43 1.41
N LEU A 73 5.63 0.96 2.53
CA LEU A 73 4.32 1.35 3.05
C LEU A 73 4.45 2.14 4.34
N SER A 74 3.69 3.23 4.44
CA SER A 74 3.65 4.18 5.56
C SER A 74 5.05 4.56 6.08
N PRO A 75 5.99 4.97 5.22
CA PRO A 75 7.39 5.22 5.61
C PRO A 75 7.52 6.35 6.65
N VAL A 76 6.62 7.33 6.63
CA VAL A 76 6.59 8.48 7.55
C VAL A 76 5.60 8.32 8.70
N ALA A 77 5.17 7.10 9.04
CA ALA A 77 4.24 6.87 10.15
C ALA A 77 4.73 7.52 11.45
N GLY A 78 3.87 8.26 12.14
CA GLY A 78 4.22 9.02 13.36
C GLY A 78 4.79 10.42 13.08
N TRP A 79 4.90 10.84 11.82
CA TRP A 79 5.33 12.19 11.47
C TRP A 79 4.37 13.25 12.03
N GLY A 80 4.95 14.32 12.57
CA GLY A 80 4.21 15.38 13.26
C GLY A 80 3.75 15.04 14.68
N THR A 81 4.18 13.90 15.24
CA THR A 81 3.85 13.46 16.61
C THR A 81 5.09 13.44 17.49
N GLU A 82 4.93 13.09 18.76
CA GLU A 82 6.04 12.88 19.70
C GLU A 82 6.84 11.57 19.48
N PHE A 83 6.35 10.68 18.62
CA PHE A 83 6.99 9.39 18.35
C PHE A 83 7.97 9.46 17.17
N PRO A 84 9.00 8.60 17.14
CA PRO A 84 9.94 8.55 16.02
C PRO A 84 9.26 8.30 14.67
N VAL A 85 9.67 9.05 13.65
CA VAL A 85 9.16 8.90 12.28
C VAL A 85 9.49 7.51 11.72
N GLY A 86 8.53 6.92 11.02
CA GLY A 86 8.60 5.54 10.52
C GLY A 86 8.24 4.48 11.57
N ALA A 87 7.97 4.91 12.80
CA ALA A 87 7.47 4.08 13.90
C ALA A 87 8.40 2.91 14.30
N GLY A 88 9.68 2.93 13.92
CA GLY A 88 10.63 1.85 14.24
C GLY A 88 10.34 0.52 13.55
N VAL A 89 9.61 0.55 12.43
CA VAL A 89 9.34 -0.64 11.61
C VAL A 89 9.26 -0.25 10.14
N VAL A 90 9.96 -0.99 9.29
CA VAL A 90 9.89 -0.88 7.83
C VAL A 90 8.94 -1.95 7.31
N THR A 91 7.95 -1.55 6.53
CA THR A 91 6.98 -2.46 5.90
C THR A 91 6.93 -2.18 4.41
N GLY A 92 6.81 -3.21 3.59
CA GLY A 92 6.69 -3.00 2.15
C GLY A 92 6.54 -4.28 1.36
N ILE A 93 6.34 -4.13 0.05
CA ILE A 93 6.19 -5.24 -0.89
C ILE A 93 7.37 -5.25 -1.84
N GLY A 94 7.97 -6.42 -2.02
CA GLY A 94 9.02 -6.61 -3.02
C GLY A 94 9.17 -8.05 -3.44
N ALA A 95 9.85 -8.27 -4.56
CA ALA A 95 10.06 -9.60 -5.12
C ALA A 95 11.19 -10.33 -4.39
N VAL A 96 10.93 -11.58 -4.01
CA VAL A 96 11.91 -12.52 -3.45
C VAL A 96 11.78 -13.84 -4.22
N GLU A 97 12.82 -14.24 -4.94
CA GLU A 97 12.81 -15.43 -5.80
C GLU A 97 11.63 -15.43 -6.81
N GLY A 98 11.34 -14.26 -7.38
CA GLY A 98 10.25 -14.02 -8.33
C GLY A 98 8.85 -13.97 -7.71
N VAL A 99 8.74 -13.99 -6.38
CA VAL A 99 7.48 -13.94 -5.65
C VAL A 99 7.34 -12.61 -4.92
N GLU A 100 6.26 -11.87 -5.18
CA GLU A 100 5.95 -10.66 -4.41
C GLU A 100 5.55 -11.05 -2.98
N CYS A 101 6.36 -10.60 -2.02
CA CYS A 101 6.19 -10.87 -0.61
C CYS A 101 5.89 -9.57 0.14
N MET A 102 5.03 -9.65 1.15
CA MET A 102 4.95 -8.60 2.17
C MET A 102 6.14 -8.79 3.12
N ILE A 103 6.90 -7.74 3.37
CA ILE A 103 8.06 -7.76 4.25
C ILE A 103 7.79 -6.81 5.43
N ILE A 104 8.04 -7.30 6.64
CA ILE A 104 7.97 -6.51 7.87
C ILE A 104 9.33 -6.64 8.57
N ALA A 105 10.05 -5.53 8.71
CA ALA A 105 11.36 -5.49 9.34
C ALA A 105 11.37 -4.51 10.53
N THR A 106 11.62 -5.01 11.72
CA THR A 106 11.68 -4.17 12.93
C THR A 106 13.03 -3.46 13.02
N ASP A 107 13.02 -2.17 13.41
CA ASP A 107 14.23 -1.39 13.60
C ASP A 107 14.68 -1.39 15.07
N PRO A 108 15.74 -2.16 15.43
CA PRO A 108 16.25 -2.20 16.80
C PRO A 108 17.04 -0.94 17.17
N THR A 109 17.31 -0.02 16.24
CA THR A 109 18.02 1.23 16.52
C THR A 109 17.09 2.28 17.13
N VAL A 110 15.79 2.22 16.83
CA VAL A 110 14.75 3.10 17.37
C VAL A 110 14.24 2.50 18.68
N ASP A 111 14.67 3.07 19.81
CA ASP A 111 14.24 2.67 21.18
C ASP A 111 14.34 1.15 21.49
N GLY A 112 15.19 0.42 20.78
CA GLY A 112 15.34 -1.03 20.94
C GLY A 112 14.31 -1.88 20.21
N GLY A 113 13.38 -1.26 19.46
CA GLY A 113 12.32 -1.91 18.71
C GLY A 113 10.98 -1.17 18.81
N PRO A 114 9.96 -1.55 18.01
CA PRO A 114 8.69 -0.84 17.95
C PRO A 114 7.87 -1.00 19.25
N VAL A 115 7.75 0.09 20.01
CA VAL A 115 6.91 0.18 21.24
C VAL A 115 5.79 1.21 21.16
N ASN A 116 5.62 1.88 20.02
CA ASN A 116 4.65 2.96 19.83
C ASN A 116 3.35 2.46 19.16
N PRO A 117 2.21 3.18 19.33
CA PRO A 117 0.92 2.79 18.76
C PRO A 117 0.93 2.75 17.22
N TYR A 118 1.66 3.64 16.55
CA TYR A 118 1.74 3.67 15.09
C TYR A 118 2.39 2.42 14.51
N ALA A 119 3.37 1.83 15.20
CA ALA A 119 3.99 0.58 14.79
C ALA A 119 3.00 -0.58 14.83
N VAL A 120 2.13 -0.63 15.84
CA VAL A 120 1.06 -1.63 15.95
C VAL A 120 0.09 -1.52 14.77
N GLU A 121 -0.32 -0.31 14.43
CA GLU A 121 -1.23 -0.06 13.31
C GLU A 121 -0.58 -0.40 11.96
N LYS A 122 0.68 0.03 11.77
CA LYS A 122 1.48 -0.26 10.58
C LYS A 122 1.67 -1.76 10.35
N ILE A 123 2.01 -2.52 11.40
CA ILE A 123 2.15 -3.99 11.33
C ILE A 123 0.80 -4.66 11.03
N ARG A 124 -0.30 -4.23 11.68
CA ARG A 124 -1.65 -4.76 11.40
C ARG A 124 -2.08 -4.49 9.97
N ARG A 125 -1.82 -3.29 9.45
CA ARG A 125 -2.12 -2.93 8.07
C ARG A 125 -1.32 -3.78 7.09
N ALA A 126 -0.02 -3.96 7.30
CA ALA A 126 0.83 -4.84 6.49
C ALA A 126 0.32 -6.29 6.49
N ALA A 127 -0.05 -6.83 7.66
CA ALA A 127 -0.64 -8.17 7.77
C ALA A 127 -1.99 -8.28 7.04
N ARG A 128 -2.84 -7.25 7.12
CA ARG A 128 -4.11 -7.18 6.37
C ARG A 128 -3.87 -7.17 4.86
N ILE A 129 -2.92 -6.36 4.37
CA ILE A 129 -2.53 -6.30 2.95
C ILE A 129 -2.00 -7.65 2.47
N ALA A 130 -1.18 -8.33 3.29
CA ALA A 130 -0.66 -9.66 2.97
C ALA A 130 -1.77 -10.72 2.86
N SER A 131 -2.67 -10.77 3.86
CA SER A 131 -3.85 -11.64 3.88
C SER A 131 -4.72 -11.42 2.64
N CYS A 132 -5.11 -10.17 2.42
CA CYS A 132 -6.15 -9.86 1.46
C CYS A 132 -5.65 -10.06 0.01
N ASN A 133 -4.40 -9.70 -0.28
CA ASN A 133 -3.80 -9.83 -1.61
C ASN A 133 -3.09 -11.17 -1.83
N ARG A 134 -3.09 -12.06 -0.83
CA ARG A 134 -2.40 -13.34 -0.87
C ARG A 134 -0.90 -13.16 -1.21
N LEU A 135 -0.19 -12.43 -0.35
CA LEU A 135 1.25 -12.21 -0.44
C LEU A 135 1.95 -12.96 0.69
N PRO A 136 2.92 -13.87 0.41
CA PRO A 136 3.71 -14.49 1.47
C PRO A 136 4.33 -13.44 2.38
N LEU A 137 4.30 -13.69 3.68
CA LEU A 137 4.79 -12.76 4.69
C LEU A 137 6.22 -13.14 5.10
N VAL A 138 7.16 -12.21 5.02
CA VAL A 138 8.52 -12.37 5.54
C VAL A 138 8.76 -11.37 6.67
N ASN A 139 8.89 -11.88 7.89
CA ASN A 139 9.18 -11.11 9.08
C ASN A 139 10.68 -11.12 9.36
N LEU A 140 11.28 -9.94 9.46
CA LEU A 140 12.68 -9.73 9.83
C LEU A 140 12.72 -9.10 11.23
N VAL A 141 13.05 -9.93 12.22
CA VAL A 141 12.74 -9.64 13.62
C VAL A 141 14.00 -9.43 14.44
N GLU A 142 14.09 -8.26 15.06
CA GLU A 142 14.99 -7.94 16.16
C GLU A 142 14.37 -6.82 17.00
N SER A 143 13.94 -7.16 18.20
CA SER A 143 13.36 -6.22 19.16
C SER A 143 13.73 -6.65 20.58
N ALA A 144 14.49 -5.80 21.26
CA ALA A 144 14.83 -5.91 22.68
C ALA A 144 13.93 -5.02 23.56
N ALA A 145 12.86 -4.47 22.97
CA ALA A 145 11.97 -3.57 23.67
C ALA A 145 10.87 -4.36 24.39
N GLU A 146 10.89 -4.30 25.73
CA GLU A 146 9.75 -4.71 26.55
C GLU A 146 8.60 -3.70 26.39
N THR A 147 7.35 -4.16 26.49
CA THR A 147 6.20 -3.26 26.44
C THR A 147 6.28 -2.27 27.62
N ALA A 148 6.13 -0.97 27.37
CA ALA A 148 6.24 0.06 28.40
C ALA A 148 5.41 -0.29 29.65
N PRO A 149 5.97 -0.15 30.88
CA PRO A 149 5.23 -0.42 32.11
C PRO A 149 4.00 0.50 32.19
N GLY A 150 2.80 -0.07 32.11
CA GLY A 150 1.52 0.67 32.22
C GLY A 150 0.90 1.15 30.90
N GLY A 151 1.51 0.87 29.74
CA GLY A 151 0.86 1.06 28.45
C GLY A 151 -0.24 0.02 28.19
N PRO A 152 -1.22 0.27 27.31
CA PRO A 152 -2.18 -0.76 26.91
C PRO A 152 -1.41 -1.92 26.30
N GLN A 153 -1.35 -3.06 26.99
CA GLN A 153 -0.80 -4.27 26.39
C GLN A 153 -1.58 -4.54 25.09
N PRO A 154 -0.91 -4.85 23.97
CA PRO A 154 -1.59 -5.18 22.73
C PRO A 154 -2.49 -6.38 22.99
N ARG A 155 -3.79 -6.12 23.20
CA ARG A 155 -4.82 -7.10 23.58
C ARG A 155 -5.00 -8.13 22.48
N GLY A 156 -4.11 -9.13 22.35
CA GLY A 156 -4.23 -10.32 21.49
C GLY A 156 -4.55 -10.09 20.00
N GLY A 157 -4.70 -8.84 19.54
CA GLY A 157 -5.23 -8.51 18.22
C GLY A 157 -4.22 -8.84 17.13
N ILE A 158 -2.95 -8.50 17.35
CA ILE A 158 -1.86 -8.83 16.41
C ILE A 158 -1.70 -10.35 16.31
N ALA A 159 -1.69 -11.08 17.43
CA ALA A 159 -1.64 -12.54 17.41
C ALA A 159 -2.85 -13.15 16.68
N ARG A 160 -4.05 -12.60 16.87
CA ARG A 160 -5.27 -13.00 16.14
C ARG A 160 -5.15 -12.71 14.65
N ASP A 161 -4.70 -11.52 14.27
CA ASP A 161 -4.58 -11.09 12.87
C ASP A 161 -3.50 -11.90 12.13
N LEU A 162 -2.38 -12.19 12.79
CA LEU A 162 -1.36 -13.09 12.26
C LEU A 162 -1.86 -14.53 12.16
N SER A 163 -2.66 -15.00 13.13
CA SER A 163 -3.28 -16.33 13.07
C SER A 163 -4.29 -16.45 11.92
N ARG A 164 -4.88 -15.33 11.45
CA ARG A 164 -5.76 -15.32 10.26
C ARG A 164 -4.99 -15.60 8.97
N LEU A 165 -3.71 -15.23 8.87
CA LEU A 165 -2.88 -15.54 7.70
C LEU A 165 -2.82 -17.05 7.43
N ALA A 166 -2.73 -17.86 8.49
CA ALA A 166 -2.78 -19.31 8.38
C ALA A 166 -4.14 -19.80 7.83
N ALA A 167 -5.25 -19.19 8.25
CA ALA A 167 -6.58 -19.50 7.73
C ALA A 167 -6.71 -19.13 6.24
N ASP A 168 -6.11 -18.02 5.83
CA ASP A 168 -6.08 -17.53 4.44
C ASP A 168 -5.04 -18.27 3.57
N ARG A 169 -4.30 -19.23 4.15
CA ARG A 169 -3.23 -19.99 3.49
C ARG A 169 -2.14 -19.11 2.90
N VAL A 170 -1.77 -18.05 3.63
CA VAL A 170 -0.64 -17.18 3.32
C VAL A 170 0.59 -17.67 4.10
N PRO A 171 1.64 -18.16 3.42
CA PRO A 171 2.84 -18.64 4.10
C PRO A 171 3.55 -17.52 4.86
N ALA A 172 3.96 -17.80 6.10
CA ALA A 172 4.72 -16.89 6.93
C ALA A 172 6.14 -17.44 7.19
N ILE A 173 7.15 -16.62 6.91
CA ILE A 173 8.56 -16.90 7.15
C ILE A 173 9.07 -15.86 8.15
N CYS A 174 9.77 -16.30 9.20
CA CYS A 174 10.33 -15.43 10.21
C CYS A 174 11.84 -15.64 10.33
N VAL A 175 12.60 -14.55 10.27
CA VAL A 175 14.06 -14.54 10.50
C VAL A 175 14.34 -13.72 11.75
N VAL A 176 14.92 -14.37 12.77
CA VAL A 176 15.22 -13.76 14.08
C VAL A 176 16.71 -13.45 14.15
N PHE A 177 17.06 -12.16 14.16
CA PHE A 177 18.45 -11.66 14.16
C PHE A 177 19.01 -11.36 15.56
N GLY A 178 18.16 -11.40 16.59
CA GLY A 178 18.54 -11.06 17.96
C GLY A 178 17.39 -11.30 18.94
N PRO A 179 17.32 -10.54 20.06
CA PRO A 179 16.18 -10.59 20.95
C PRO A 179 14.85 -10.40 20.21
N ALA A 180 13.81 -11.10 20.65
CA ALA A 180 12.47 -11.01 20.09
C ALA A 180 11.49 -10.90 21.26
N GLU A 181 11.30 -9.68 21.75
CA GLU A 181 10.48 -9.35 22.91
C GLU A 181 9.20 -8.61 22.53
N GLY A 182 8.22 -8.56 23.45
CA GLY A 182 6.94 -7.89 23.21
C GLY A 182 6.15 -8.52 22.05
N ILE A 183 5.76 -7.70 21.06
CA ILE A 183 4.99 -8.16 19.88
C ILE A 183 5.82 -9.13 19.04
N ALA A 184 7.13 -8.92 18.96
CA ALA A 184 8.05 -9.74 18.17
C ALA A 184 8.17 -11.18 18.70
N ALA A 185 7.90 -11.41 19.98
CA ALA A 185 8.02 -12.72 20.62
C ALA A 185 7.05 -13.77 20.04
N TYR A 186 5.90 -13.34 19.52
CA TYR A 186 4.89 -14.25 18.95
C TYR A 186 5.18 -14.63 17.50
N LEU A 187 5.95 -13.82 16.75
CA LEU A 187 6.17 -13.99 15.32
C LEU A 187 6.83 -15.34 14.97
N PRO A 188 7.88 -15.80 15.68
CA PRO A 188 8.51 -17.10 15.39
C PRO A 188 7.53 -18.27 15.58
N ALA A 189 6.74 -18.26 16.65
CA ALA A 189 5.83 -19.36 16.96
C ALA A 189 4.60 -19.43 16.04
N LEU A 190 4.25 -18.32 15.38
CA LEU A 190 3.11 -18.23 14.47
C LEU A 190 3.50 -18.34 12.99
N SER A 191 4.79 -18.52 12.69
CA SER A 191 5.28 -18.62 11.31
C SER A 191 5.42 -20.08 10.87
N ASP A 192 5.23 -20.36 9.58
CA ASP A 192 5.40 -21.69 9.00
C ASP A 192 6.88 -22.10 8.92
N TYR A 193 7.77 -21.11 8.78
CA TYR A 193 9.22 -21.31 8.79
C TYR A 193 9.87 -20.29 9.71
N THR A 194 10.62 -20.77 10.70
CA THR A 194 11.40 -19.94 11.62
C THR A 194 12.89 -20.21 11.48
N ILE A 195 13.63 -19.15 11.15
CA ILE A 195 15.08 -19.13 11.01
C ILE A 195 15.65 -18.27 12.14
N THR A 196 16.62 -18.79 12.89
CA THR A 196 17.32 -18.04 13.94
C THR A 196 18.78 -17.80 13.54
N VAL A 197 19.32 -16.62 13.83
CA VAL A 197 20.72 -16.26 13.53
C VAL A 197 21.58 -16.40 14.78
N LYS A 198 22.82 -16.91 14.62
CA LYS A 198 23.79 -16.98 15.73
C LYS A 198 24.34 -15.59 16.12
N PRO A 199 24.70 -15.35 17.40
CA PRO A 199 24.52 -16.24 18.54
C PRO A 199 23.05 -16.29 18.98
N GLN A 200 22.54 -17.50 19.27
CA GLN A 200 21.11 -17.76 19.47
C GLN A 200 20.50 -16.86 20.56
N PRO A 201 19.30 -16.29 20.32
CA PRO A 201 18.52 -15.62 21.36
C PRO A 201 18.01 -16.61 22.43
N ALA A 202 17.34 -16.10 23.47
CA ALA A 202 16.92 -16.83 24.67
C ALA A 202 16.23 -18.19 24.39
N ARG A 203 16.35 -19.13 25.34
CA ARG A 203 15.92 -20.56 25.23
C ARG A 203 14.55 -20.78 24.58
N ALA A 204 13.57 -19.91 24.81
CA ALA A 204 12.22 -20.02 24.25
C ALA A 204 12.18 -19.93 22.70
N THR A 205 13.07 -19.13 22.10
CA THR A 205 13.17 -19.02 20.62
C THR A 205 13.86 -20.24 19.98
N LYS A 206 14.66 -20.97 20.76
CA LYS A 206 15.35 -22.17 20.30
C LYS A 206 14.39 -23.34 20.07
N ASP A 207 13.37 -23.46 20.91
CA ASP A 207 12.42 -24.58 20.87
C ASP A 207 11.44 -24.48 19.69
N VAL A 208 11.34 -23.30 19.06
CA VAL A 208 10.44 -23.02 17.92
C VAL A 208 11.18 -22.82 16.59
N ALA A 209 12.51 -22.89 16.57
CA ALA A 209 13.30 -22.65 15.36
C ALA A 209 13.43 -23.90 14.48
N ASP A 210 13.09 -23.79 13.20
CA ASP A 210 13.28 -24.87 12.22
C ASP A 210 14.70 -24.91 11.67
N GLN A 211 15.34 -23.73 11.55
CA GLN A 211 16.66 -23.58 10.96
C GLN A 211 17.53 -22.63 11.78
N LEU A 212 18.84 -22.91 11.76
CA LEU A 212 19.87 -22.11 12.41
C LEU A 212 20.81 -21.58 11.34
N ALA A 213 20.89 -20.25 11.22
CA ALA A 213 21.78 -19.54 10.33
C ALA A 213 23.12 -19.19 11.02
N GLU A 214 24.20 -19.22 10.25
CA GLU A 214 25.54 -18.88 10.76
C GLU A 214 25.70 -17.39 11.04
N ASP A 215 25.15 -16.53 10.18
CA ASP A 215 25.13 -15.08 10.32
C ASP A 215 23.86 -14.49 9.68
N GLU A 216 23.73 -13.16 9.68
CA GLU A 216 22.53 -12.50 9.14
C GLU A 216 22.35 -12.75 7.64
N ARG A 217 23.44 -12.81 6.88
CA ARG A 217 23.41 -13.05 5.43
C ARG A 217 22.93 -14.45 5.12
N ASP A 218 23.40 -15.43 5.90
CA ASP A 218 22.94 -16.80 5.83
C ASP A 218 21.45 -16.93 6.20
N GLY A 219 20.99 -16.17 7.20
CA GLY A 219 19.57 -16.09 7.57
C GLY A 219 18.68 -15.62 6.42
N LEU A 220 19.10 -14.55 5.74
CA LEU A 220 18.40 -14.04 4.55
C LEU A 220 18.44 -15.02 3.38
N ARG A 221 19.59 -15.67 3.15
CA ARG A 221 19.73 -16.73 2.14
C ARG A 221 18.76 -17.90 2.39
N LEU A 222 18.61 -18.31 3.65
CA LEU A 222 17.64 -19.36 4.03
C LEU A 222 16.19 -18.89 3.83
N ALA A 223 15.88 -17.63 4.13
CA ALA A 223 14.55 -17.06 3.89
C ALA A 223 14.18 -17.09 2.40
N ARG A 224 15.09 -16.65 1.52
CA ARG A 224 14.95 -16.79 0.06
C ARG A 224 14.71 -18.24 -0.36
N GLN A 225 15.48 -19.17 0.22
CA GLN A 225 15.33 -20.61 -0.03
C GLN A 225 13.95 -21.15 0.39
N CYS A 226 13.36 -20.64 1.46
CA CYS A 226 11.99 -20.95 1.86
C CYS A 226 10.98 -20.43 0.82
N VAL A 227 11.09 -19.17 0.40
CA VAL A 227 10.20 -18.56 -0.61
C VAL A 227 10.21 -19.35 -1.92
N ARG A 228 11.39 -19.70 -2.42
CA ARG A 228 11.56 -20.51 -3.65
C ARG A 228 10.80 -21.84 -3.61
N ARG A 229 10.58 -22.43 -2.43
CA ARG A 229 9.92 -23.72 -2.25
C ARG A 229 8.41 -23.62 -2.08
N LEU A 230 7.84 -22.42 -1.98
CA LEU A 230 6.40 -22.23 -1.78
C LEU A 230 5.55 -22.70 -2.98
N ASN A 231 6.17 -22.97 -4.15
CA ASN A 231 5.48 -23.28 -5.40
C ASN A 231 4.38 -22.23 -5.69
N TRP A 232 4.71 -20.96 -5.45
CA TRP A 232 3.75 -19.88 -5.47
C TRP A 232 3.33 -19.52 -6.89
N ARG A 233 2.03 -19.31 -7.08
CA ARG A 233 1.43 -18.85 -8.34
C ARG A 233 0.38 -17.79 -8.03
N LYS A 234 0.42 -16.70 -8.80
CA LYS A 234 -0.66 -15.70 -8.81
C LYS A 234 -1.95 -16.32 -9.31
N ARG A 235 -3.07 -15.92 -8.73
CA ARG A 235 -4.41 -16.42 -9.08
C ARG A 235 -5.24 -15.44 -9.89
N GLY A 236 -4.94 -14.15 -9.82
CA GLY A 236 -5.64 -13.12 -10.56
C GLY A 236 -5.35 -13.17 -12.06
N PRO A 237 -6.16 -12.48 -12.87
CA PRO A 237 -5.91 -12.34 -14.29
C PRO A 237 -4.56 -11.65 -14.54
N ARG A 238 -3.91 -12.02 -15.66
CA ARG A 238 -2.70 -11.34 -16.13
C ARG A 238 -3.07 -10.02 -16.84
N PRO A 239 -2.13 -9.08 -16.96
CA PRO A 239 -2.30 -7.93 -17.85
C PRO A 239 -2.76 -8.36 -19.25
N ARG A 240 -3.71 -7.64 -19.84
CA ARG A 240 -4.19 -7.85 -21.21
C ARG A 240 -3.15 -7.43 -22.24
N SER A 241 -2.41 -6.38 -21.90
CA SER A 241 -1.41 -5.74 -22.75
C SER A 241 -0.02 -5.84 -22.09
N PHE A 242 0.95 -6.44 -22.77
CA PHE A 242 2.34 -6.51 -22.29
C PHE A 242 3.35 -6.49 -23.47
N PRO A 243 4.32 -5.54 -23.51
CA PRO A 243 4.53 -4.46 -22.55
C PRO A 243 3.33 -3.51 -22.48
N PRO A 244 3.13 -2.81 -21.35
CA PRO A 244 2.03 -1.86 -21.22
C PRO A 244 2.19 -0.70 -22.21
N ILE A 245 1.07 -0.05 -22.56
CA ILE A 245 1.09 1.12 -23.44
C ILE A 245 1.29 2.34 -22.55
N GLU A 246 2.29 3.17 -22.86
CA GLU A 246 2.53 4.38 -22.07
C GLU A 246 1.43 5.44 -22.29
N PRO A 247 1.15 6.28 -21.29
CA PRO A 247 0.29 7.46 -21.44
C PRO A 247 0.88 8.42 -22.49
N LYS A 248 0.02 9.22 -23.11
CA LYS A 248 0.43 10.20 -24.13
C LYS A 248 1.02 11.49 -23.55
N TYR A 249 0.73 11.76 -22.29
CA TYR A 249 1.13 12.99 -21.60
C TYR A 249 2.12 12.69 -20.48
N ASP A 250 2.99 13.65 -20.22
CA ASP A 250 4.07 13.50 -19.23
C ASP A 250 3.51 13.45 -17.80
N ALA A 251 4.11 12.61 -16.96
CA ALA A 251 3.76 12.50 -15.56
C ALA A 251 4.14 13.76 -14.77
N GLU A 252 5.11 14.56 -15.24
CA GLU A 252 5.52 15.83 -14.60
C GLU A 252 4.35 16.80 -14.39
N ASP A 253 3.40 16.83 -15.33
CA ASP A 253 2.20 17.65 -15.24
C ASP A 253 1.33 17.32 -14.01
N LEU A 254 1.45 16.10 -13.43
CA LEU A 254 0.73 15.71 -12.21
C LEU A 254 1.10 16.60 -11.01
N LEU A 255 2.27 17.24 -11.02
CA LEU A 255 2.66 18.21 -10.00
C LEU A 255 1.70 19.42 -10.00
N ALA A 256 1.36 19.95 -11.18
CA ALA A 256 0.41 21.05 -11.29
C ALA A 256 -1.01 20.64 -10.90
N LEU A 257 -1.39 19.38 -11.12
CA LEU A 257 -2.72 18.87 -10.78
C LEU A 257 -2.97 18.71 -9.27
N THR A 258 -1.94 18.87 -8.44
CA THR A 258 -2.13 18.98 -6.98
C THR A 258 -2.90 20.23 -6.56
N THR A 259 -2.94 21.26 -7.41
CA THR A 259 -3.70 22.50 -7.19
C THR A 259 -4.74 22.75 -8.29
N LEU A 260 -4.42 22.41 -9.54
CA LEU A 260 -5.30 22.57 -10.71
C LEU A 260 -6.07 21.29 -11.02
N TYR A 261 -6.61 20.64 -10.00
CA TYR A 261 -7.15 19.29 -10.15
C TYR A 261 -8.29 19.20 -11.17
N ASP A 262 -8.06 18.37 -12.18
CA ASP A 262 -9.07 17.86 -13.10
C ASP A 262 -8.87 16.34 -13.21
N PRO A 263 -9.88 15.53 -12.86
CA PRO A 263 -9.76 14.07 -12.94
C PRO A 263 -9.46 13.58 -14.36
N ARG A 264 -9.92 14.26 -15.42
CA ARG A 264 -9.60 13.87 -16.81
C ARG A 264 -8.13 14.08 -17.13
N GLU A 265 -7.56 15.20 -16.71
CA GLU A 265 -6.13 15.49 -16.90
C GLU A 265 -5.26 14.48 -16.13
N LEU A 266 -5.68 14.11 -14.92
CA LEU A 266 -4.99 13.09 -14.13
C LEU A 266 -5.04 11.73 -14.84
N LEU A 267 -6.23 11.28 -15.25
CA LEU A 267 -6.40 10.00 -15.95
C LEU A 267 -5.63 9.91 -17.26
N ALA A 268 -5.54 11.02 -18.00
CA ALA A 268 -4.78 11.10 -19.23
C ALA A 268 -3.27 10.83 -19.01
N ARG A 269 -2.75 11.00 -17.79
CA ARG A 269 -1.34 10.81 -17.42
C ARG A 269 -1.04 9.50 -16.71
N ILE A 270 -2.07 8.79 -16.25
CA ILE A 270 -1.89 7.51 -15.53
C ILE A 270 -2.44 6.29 -16.27
N LEU A 271 -3.39 6.45 -17.21
CA LEU A 271 -3.96 5.34 -17.96
C LEU A 271 -3.18 5.06 -19.25
N ASP A 272 -3.14 3.79 -19.62
CA ASP A 272 -2.48 3.29 -20.82
C ASP A 272 -3.06 3.96 -22.07
N GLY A 273 -2.19 4.53 -22.91
CA GLY A 273 -2.58 5.24 -24.13
C GLY A 273 -3.44 6.50 -23.91
N SER A 274 -3.56 6.97 -22.65
CA SER A 274 -4.50 8.02 -22.24
C SER A 274 -5.95 7.70 -22.68
N ASP A 275 -6.30 6.42 -22.68
CA ASP A 275 -7.59 5.92 -23.18
C ASP A 275 -8.56 5.69 -22.03
N PHE A 276 -9.74 6.33 -22.10
CA PHE A 276 -10.76 6.25 -21.07
C PHE A 276 -12.17 6.19 -21.67
N ASP A 277 -12.85 5.07 -21.47
CA ASP A 277 -14.24 4.88 -21.90
C ASP A 277 -15.20 5.32 -20.79
N GLU A 278 -15.69 6.55 -20.90
CA GLU A 278 -16.53 7.17 -19.89
C GLU A 278 -17.95 6.57 -19.86
N PHE A 279 -18.34 6.10 -18.68
CA PHE A 279 -19.67 5.62 -18.37
C PHE A 279 -20.60 6.78 -18.03
N LYS A 280 -21.71 6.91 -18.77
CA LYS A 280 -22.74 7.95 -18.59
C LYS A 280 -22.15 9.39 -18.54
N PRO A 281 -21.51 9.87 -19.61
CA PRO A 281 -20.87 11.18 -19.62
C PRO A 281 -21.82 12.36 -19.40
N ALA A 282 -23.10 12.22 -19.76
CA ALA A 282 -24.11 13.28 -19.63
C ALA A 282 -24.87 13.27 -18.28
N VAL A 283 -24.55 12.35 -17.36
CA VAL A 283 -25.26 12.20 -16.08
C VAL A 283 -24.26 12.24 -14.94
N GLY A 284 -24.58 13.00 -13.90
CA GLY A 284 -23.78 13.09 -12.69
C GLY A 284 -22.33 13.50 -12.99
N THR A 285 -22.13 14.68 -13.58
CA THR A 285 -20.84 15.11 -14.15
C THR A 285 -19.80 15.47 -13.10
N ALA A 286 -20.20 15.62 -11.82
CA ALA A 286 -19.27 15.78 -10.71
C ALA A 286 -18.49 14.50 -10.39
N LEU A 287 -18.98 13.34 -10.83
CA LEU A 287 -18.31 12.05 -10.70
C LEU A 287 -17.99 11.47 -12.07
N LEU A 288 -16.70 11.41 -12.41
CA LEU A 288 -16.23 10.72 -13.59
C LEU A 288 -16.19 9.21 -13.29
N ALA A 289 -16.89 8.41 -14.09
CA ALA A 289 -16.89 6.96 -13.98
C ALA A 289 -16.59 6.36 -15.36
N GLY A 290 -15.82 5.29 -15.45
CA GLY A 290 -15.47 4.71 -16.74
C GLY A 290 -14.35 3.68 -16.67
N TRP A 291 -13.99 3.14 -17.84
CA TRP A 291 -13.03 2.04 -17.96
C TRP A 291 -11.72 2.52 -18.56
N GLY A 292 -10.62 1.91 -18.12
CA GLY A 292 -9.30 2.10 -18.71
C GLY A 292 -8.40 0.89 -18.46
N GLU A 293 -7.14 1.00 -18.89
CA GLU A 293 -6.08 0.06 -18.53
C GLU A 293 -4.95 0.81 -17.81
N LEU A 294 -4.33 0.18 -16.82
CA LEU A 294 -3.16 0.70 -16.11
C LEU A 294 -2.11 -0.40 -16.02
N HIS A 295 -0.96 -0.21 -16.66
CA HIS A 295 0.05 -1.24 -16.86
C HIS A 295 -0.53 -2.54 -17.46
N GLY A 296 -1.48 -2.40 -18.40
CA GLY A 296 -2.22 -3.48 -19.05
C GLY A 296 -3.27 -4.19 -18.18
N TYR A 297 -3.44 -3.81 -16.90
CA TYR A 297 -4.53 -4.32 -16.07
C TYR A 297 -5.80 -3.53 -16.34
N PRO A 298 -6.95 -4.18 -16.59
CA PRO A 298 -8.23 -3.48 -16.74
C PRO A 298 -8.68 -2.90 -15.39
N VAL A 299 -9.06 -1.63 -15.39
CA VAL A 299 -9.53 -0.91 -14.21
C VAL A 299 -10.82 -0.15 -14.50
N GLY A 300 -11.74 -0.16 -13.53
CA GLY A 300 -12.86 0.76 -13.47
C GLY A 300 -12.51 1.93 -12.57
N VAL A 301 -12.70 3.15 -13.04
CA VAL A 301 -12.34 4.37 -12.30
C VAL A 301 -13.60 5.06 -11.80
N LEU A 302 -13.54 5.57 -10.57
CA LEU A 302 -14.46 6.53 -9.97
C LEU A 302 -13.64 7.72 -9.48
N ALA A 303 -13.68 8.82 -10.22
CA ALA A 303 -12.92 10.02 -9.92
C ALA A 303 -13.85 11.21 -9.66
N ALA A 304 -13.86 11.70 -8.41
CA ALA A 304 -14.67 12.85 -8.03
C ALA A 304 -13.99 14.15 -8.50
N SER A 305 -14.76 15.13 -8.98
CA SER A 305 -14.25 16.44 -9.42
C SER A 305 -14.08 17.45 -8.27
N GLY A 306 -14.43 17.07 -7.03
CA GLY A 306 -14.50 17.97 -5.86
C GLY A 306 -15.81 18.73 -5.71
N ALA A 307 -16.74 18.60 -6.66
CA ALA A 307 -18.09 19.15 -6.52
C ALA A 307 -19.00 18.19 -5.72
N PRO A 308 -19.97 18.70 -4.95
CA PRO A 308 -20.85 17.85 -4.14
C PRO A 308 -21.70 16.91 -5.00
N HIS A 309 -21.80 15.65 -4.59
CA HIS A 309 -22.58 14.64 -5.31
C HIS A 309 -24.09 14.80 -5.09
N THR A 310 -24.85 14.71 -6.18
CA THR A 310 -26.32 14.64 -6.15
C THR A 310 -26.77 13.17 -6.20
N PRO A 311 -28.08 12.87 -6.06
CA PRO A 311 -28.58 11.52 -6.25
C PRO A 311 -28.24 10.90 -7.63
N ALA A 312 -27.98 11.73 -8.66
CA ALA A 312 -27.57 11.26 -9.97
C ALA A 312 -26.14 10.68 -9.96
N GLU A 313 -25.18 11.33 -9.29
CA GLU A 313 -23.83 10.81 -9.05
C GLU A 313 -23.88 9.52 -8.25
N THR A 314 -24.65 9.48 -7.15
CA THR A 314 -24.80 8.26 -6.34
C THR A 314 -25.36 7.10 -7.17
N GLN A 315 -26.42 7.32 -7.96
CA GLN A 315 -26.98 6.27 -8.82
C GLN A 315 -25.99 5.82 -9.92
N LYS A 316 -25.16 6.75 -10.42
CA LYS A 316 -24.10 6.45 -11.39
C LYS A 316 -23.02 5.58 -10.76
N ALA A 317 -22.51 5.95 -9.58
CA ALA A 317 -21.50 5.22 -8.83
C ALA A 317 -21.96 3.79 -8.51
N VAL A 318 -23.14 3.65 -7.88
CA VAL A 318 -23.70 2.34 -7.48
C VAL A 318 -23.84 1.42 -8.69
N HIS A 319 -24.38 1.91 -9.80
CA HIS A 319 -24.50 1.11 -11.02
C HIS A 319 -23.14 0.74 -11.60
N PHE A 320 -22.18 1.66 -11.61
CA PHE A 320 -20.84 1.38 -12.12
C PHE A 320 -20.10 0.33 -11.28
N ILE A 321 -20.19 0.41 -9.94
CA ILE A 321 -19.61 -0.58 -9.01
C ILE A 321 -20.22 -1.96 -9.25
N GLN A 322 -21.54 -2.04 -9.49
CA GLN A 322 -22.20 -3.31 -9.83
C GLN A 322 -21.68 -3.89 -11.14
N LEU A 323 -21.42 -3.07 -12.15
CA LEU A 323 -20.82 -3.53 -13.41
C LEU A 323 -19.41 -4.05 -13.19
N ALA A 324 -18.58 -3.33 -12.42
CA ALA A 324 -17.22 -3.76 -12.12
C ALA A 324 -17.17 -5.10 -11.37
N ASN A 325 -18.10 -5.31 -10.43
CA ASN A 325 -18.27 -6.61 -9.79
C ASN A 325 -18.75 -7.69 -10.76
N ALA A 326 -19.67 -7.37 -11.68
CA ALA A 326 -20.15 -8.35 -12.66
C ALA A 326 -19.08 -8.76 -13.69
N THR A 327 -18.03 -7.95 -13.88
CA THR A 327 -16.94 -8.19 -14.83
C THR A 327 -15.59 -8.46 -14.18
N ASP A 328 -15.56 -8.76 -12.87
CA ASP A 328 -14.34 -9.04 -12.11
C ASP A 328 -13.25 -7.98 -12.32
N THR A 329 -13.63 -6.71 -12.38
CA THR A 329 -12.73 -5.60 -12.73
C THR A 329 -12.39 -4.79 -11.47
N SER A 330 -11.10 -4.59 -11.22
CA SER A 330 -10.63 -3.78 -10.09
C SER A 330 -11.12 -2.33 -10.19
N LEU A 331 -11.36 -1.70 -9.04
CA LEU A 331 -11.83 -0.33 -8.93
C LEU A 331 -10.71 0.60 -8.45
N LEU A 332 -10.61 1.78 -9.07
CA LEU A 332 -9.74 2.87 -8.66
C LEU A 332 -10.60 4.07 -8.24
N LEU A 333 -10.49 4.46 -6.98
CA LEU A 333 -11.14 5.61 -6.38
C LEU A 333 -10.15 6.77 -6.34
N ILE A 334 -10.54 7.91 -6.93
CA ILE A 334 -9.68 9.10 -6.97
C ILE A 334 -10.47 10.30 -6.44
N GLN A 335 -9.85 11.04 -5.53
CA GLN A 335 -10.35 12.32 -5.03
C GLN A 335 -9.29 13.41 -5.20
N HIS A 336 -9.71 14.66 -5.06
CA HIS A 336 -8.78 15.79 -5.08
C HIS A 336 -7.95 15.84 -3.81
N ASP A 337 -8.62 15.83 -2.65
CA ASP A 337 -8.05 15.79 -1.33
C ASP A 337 -8.90 14.90 -0.41
N GLU A 338 -8.33 14.46 0.71
CA GLU A 338 -8.99 13.57 1.67
C GLU A 338 -10.07 14.25 2.51
N THR A 339 -10.08 15.59 2.56
CA THR A 339 -11.04 16.39 3.35
C THR A 339 -12.33 16.66 2.61
N ALA A 340 -12.33 16.47 1.29
CA ALA A 340 -13.50 16.58 0.44
C ALA A 340 -14.38 15.35 0.68
N GLU A 341 -15.34 15.46 1.62
CA GLU A 341 -16.46 14.52 1.79
C GLU A 341 -17.29 14.45 0.50
N SER A 342 -16.77 13.73 -0.50
CA SER A 342 -17.35 13.70 -1.84
C SER A 342 -18.30 12.51 -1.98
N PHE A 343 -18.00 11.36 -1.36
CA PHE A 343 -18.85 10.18 -1.46
C PHE A 343 -19.93 10.13 -0.38
N GLY A 344 -21.18 10.03 -0.82
CA GLY A 344 -22.34 9.92 0.06
C GLY A 344 -22.54 8.51 0.62
N PRO A 345 -23.44 8.33 1.61
CA PRO A 345 -23.68 7.04 2.27
C PRO A 345 -24.00 5.89 1.31
N GLY A 346 -24.74 6.14 0.23
CA GLY A 346 -25.08 5.11 -0.75
C GLY A 346 -23.89 4.64 -1.60
N GLU A 347 -22.92 5.52 -1.84
CA GLU A 347 -21.70 5.20 -2.59
C GLU A 347 -20.73 4.43 -1.69
N ILE A 348 -20.58 4.87 -0.45
CA ILE A 348 -19.79 4.19 0.58
C ILE A 348 -20.33 2.78 0.83
N ASP A 349 -21.66 2.63 0.94
CA ASP A 349 -22.30 1.33 1.11
C ASP A 349 -22.01 0.39 -0.08
N ALA A 350 -22.13 0.89 -1.32
CA ALA A 350 -21.83 0.09 -2.50
C ALA A 350 -20.34 -0.30 -2.59
N LEU A 351 -19.42 0.60 -2.24
CA LEU A 351 -18.00 0.31 -2.18
C LEU A 351 -17.68 -0.73 -1.10
N ALA A 352 -18.26 -0.61 0.10
CA ALA A 352 -18.04 -1.54 1.20
C ALA A 352 -18.53 -2.97 0.92
N HIS A 353 -19.55 -3.12 0.06
CA HIS A 353 -20.07 -4.43 -0.38
C HIS A 353 -19.41 -4.93 -1.68
N SER A 354 -18.54 -4.13 -2.30
CA SER A 354 -17.77 -4.55 -3.46
C SER A 354 -16.76 -5.62 -3.06
N THR A 355 -16.58 -6.63 -3.91
CA THR A 355 -15.67 -7.76 -3.66
C THR A 355 -14.43 -7.72 -4.55
N VAL A 356 -14.50 -7.00 -5.67
CA VAL A 356 -13.33 -6.70 -6.50
C VAL A 356 -12.32 -5.83 -5.74
N PRO A 357 -11.01 -5.94 -6.03
CA PRO A 357 -9.99 -5.08 -5.44
C PRO A 357 -10.30 -3.59 -5.66
N LEU A 358 -10.30 -2.83 -4.57
CA LEU A 358 -10.42 -1.37 -4.57
C LEU A 358 -9.05 -0.74 -4.25
N PHE A 359 -8.66 0.27 -5.02
CA PHE A 359 -7.47 1.10 -4.79
C PHE A 359 -7.92 2.54 -4.61
N ALA A 360 -7.26 3.28 -3.73
CA ALA A 360 -7.65 4.63 -3.36
C ALA A 360 -6.48 5.61 -3.56
N LEU A 361 -6.76 6.76 -4.15
CA LEU A 361 -5.87 7.91 -4.24
C LEU A 361 -6.57 9.15 -3.65
N ASN A 362 -5.93 9.77 -2.65
CA ASN A 362 -6.42 10.94 -1.92
C ASN A 362 -7.80 10.77 -1.27
N SER A 363 -8.24 9.52 -1.03
CA SER A 363 -9.58 9.24 -0.46
C SER A 363 -9.53 8.51 0.88
N GLY A 364 -8.35 8.45 1.49
CA GLY A 364 -8.05 7.61 2.65
C GLY A 364 -8.51 6.17 2.46
N ARG A 365 -8.98 5.55 3.54
CA ARG A 365 -9.45 4.15 3.57
C ARG A 365 -10.96 3.97 3.33
N THR A 366 -11.61 4.92 2.66
CA THR A 366 -13.02 4.80 2.26
C THR A 366 -13.26 3.51 1.46
N GLY A 367 -14.18 2.65 1.92
CA GLY A 367 -14.51 1.39 1.25
C GLY A 367 -13.55 0.21 1.52
N ASP A 368 -12.68 0.28 2.54
CA ASP A 368 -11.64 -0.73 2.86
C ASP A 368 -10.78 -1.12 1.65
N PRO A 369 -10.08 -0.16 1.03
CA PRO A 369 -9.27 -0.42 -0.16
C PRO A 369 -8.09 -1.35 0.18
N ARG A 370 -7.68 -2.12 -0.84
CA ARG A 370 -6.46 -2.96 -0.80
C ARG A 370 -5.23 -2.10 -0.55
N PHE A 371 -5.19 -0.92 -1.16
CA PHE A 371 -4.18 0.09 -0.97
C PHE A 371 -4.80 1.49 -1.03
N ALA A 372 -4.36 2.38 -0.16
CA ALA A 372 -4.73 3.79 -0.16
C ALA A 372 -3.46 4.64 -0.16
N PHE A 373 -3.31 5.58 -1.08
CA PHE A 373 -2.20 6.53 -1.09
C PHE A 373 -2.72 7.94 -1.19
N SER A 374 -1.88 8.88 -0.77
CA SER A 374 -2.21 10.30 -0.85
C SER A 374 -1.06 11.09 -1.44
N TRP A 375 -1.38 12.21 -2.06
CA TRP A 375 -0.42 13.19 -2.53
C TRP A 375 -0.01 14.12 -1.37
N PRO A 376 1.18 14.76 -1.47
CA PRO A 376 1.66 15.65 -0.43
C PRO A 376 0.70 16.83 -0.21
N ALA A 377 0.36 17.08 1.05
CA ALA A 377 -0.47 18.20 1.50
C ALA A 377 0.34 19.22 2.32
N ASP A 378 -0.31 20.28 2.81
CA ASP A 378 0.38 21.34 3.56
C ASP A 378 0.75 20.98 5.01
N GLY A 379 0.36 19.81 5.49
CA GLY A 379 0.72 19.29 6.81
C GLY A 379 1.09 17.80 6.76
N PRO A 380 1.53 17.23 7.89
CA PRO A 380 1.67 15.77 7.99
C PRO A 380 0.32 15.13 7.70
N VAL A 381 0.32 14.03 6.95
CA VAL A 381 -0.90 13.26 6.68
C VAL A 381 -1.51 12.81 8.00
N ALA A 382 -2.84 12.76 8.07
CA ALA A 382 -3.55 12.19 9.20
C ALA A 382 -3.03 10.76 9.45
N ASN A 383 -2.29 10.59 10.55
CA ASN A 383 -1.59 9.34 10.82
C ASN A 383 -2.59 8.16 10.86
N GLY A 384 -2.41 7.20 9.94
CA GLY A 384 -3.17 5.95 9.92
C GLY A 384 -4.29 5.87 8.88
N ASP A 385 -4.54 6.92 8.10
CA ASP A 385 -5.62 6.93 7.09
C ASP A 385 -5.20 6.50 5.67
N ASP A 386 -3.91 6.40 5.40
CA ASP A 386 -3.35 5.91 4.14
C ASP A 386 -2.28 4.81 4.35
N ASP A 387 -1.71 4.32 3.24
CA ASP A 387 -0.57 3.41 3.19
C ASP A 387 0.72 4.14 2.75
N GLY A 388 0.70 5.48 2.71
CA GLY A 388 1.82 6.32 2.37
C GLY A 388 1.47 7.52 1.50
N THR A 389 2.22 8.60 1.70
CA THR A 389 2.25 9.75 0.79
C THR A 389 3.24 9.48 -0.35
N ILE A 390 2.83 9.69 -1.59
CA ILE A 390 3.64 9.42 -2.79
C ILE A 390 3.86 10.68 -3.61
N ASP A 391 4.95 10.74 -4.37
CA ASP A 391 5.11 11.76 -5.40
C ASP A 391 3.99 11.63 -6.44
N PRO A 392 3.27 12.72 -6.80
CA PRO A 392 2.25 12.68 -7.82
C PRO A 392 2.69 12.01 -9.12
N ARG A 393 3.96 12.19 -9.51
CA ARG A 393 4.55 11.62 -10.73
C ARG A 393 4.67 10.10 -10.68
N ASP A 394 4.81 9.54 -9.49
CA ASP A 394 4.95 8.09 -9.28
C ASP A 394 3.60 7.36 -9.20
N THR A 395 2.48 8.09 -9.24
CA THR A 395 1.11 7.53 -9.10
C THR A 395 0.87 6.32 -9.99
N ARG A 396 1.23 6.40 -11.27
CA ARG A 396 1.06 5.30 -12.23
C ARG A 396 1.87 4.06 -11.82
N THR A 397 3.15 4.24 -11.50
CA THR A 397 4.05 3.16 -11.10
C THR A 397 3.58 2.49 -9.80
N VAL A 398 3.24 3.28 -8.78
CA VAL A 398 2.75 2.80 -7.49
C VAL A 398 1.47 1.99 -7.67
N LEU A 399 0.48 2.52 -8.40
CA LEU A 399 -0.77 1.79 -8.68
C LEU A 399 -0.50 0.50 -9.49
N GLY A 400 0.45 0.51 -10.42
CA GLY A 400 0.88 -0.67 -11.16
C GLY A 400 1.45 -1.78 -10.27
N LEU A 401 2.31 -1.42 -9.31
CA LEU A 401 2.84 -2.36 -8.32
C LEU A 401 1.73 -2.91 -7.42
N CYS A 402 0.80 -2.06 -6.99
CA CYS A 402 -0.35 -2.46 -6.18
C CYS A 402 -1.31 -3.39 -6.93
N LEU A 403 -1.59 -3.13 -8.21
CA LEU A 403 -2.38 -4.01 -9.06
C LEU A 403 -1.67 -5.36 -9.19
N SER A 404 -0.38 -5.36 -9.51
CA SER A 404 0.41 -6.59 -9.60
C SER A 404 0.31 -7.42 -8.31
N ALA A 405 0.50 -6.78 -7.15
CA ALA A 405 0.40 -7.42 -5.84
C ALA A 405 -1.00 -7.95 -5.55
N ALA A 406 -2.06 -7.18 -5.79
CA ALA A 406 -3.45 -7.58 -5.56
C ALA A 406 -3.86 -8.79 -6.42
N HIS A 407 -3.34 -8.88 -7.64
CA HIS A 407 -3.58 -10.01 -8.55
C HIS A 407 -2.83 -11.29 -8.15
N SER A 408 -2.07 -11.29 -7.05
CA SER A 408 -1.62 -12.54 -6.41
C SER A 408 -2.79 -13.35 -5.84
N ALA A 409 -3.85 -12.67 -5.38
CA ALA A 409 -5.15 -13.24 -5.07
C ALA A 409 -6.04 -13.36 -6.33
N ALA A 410 -7.11 -14.16 -6.24
CA ALA A 410 -8.12 -14.19 -7.30
C ALA A 410 -8.90 -12.85 -7.30
N VAL A 411 -9.27 -12.39 -8.48
CA VAL A 411 -10.16 -11.23 -8.65
C VAL A 411 -11.50 -11.79 -9.07
N GLU A 412 -12.43 -11.84 -8.13
CA GLU A 412 -13.78 -12.37 -8.31
C GLU A 412 -14.74 -11.35 -7.69
N GLY A 413 -15.64 -10.82 -8.51
CA GLY A 413 -16.69 -9.93 -8.07
C GLY A 413 -17.91 -10.69 -7.56
N ALA A 414 -18.86 -9.95 -7.00
CA ALA A 414 -20.10 -10.52 -6.51
C ALA A 414 -20.87 -11.06 -7.71
N GLY A 415 -21.07 -12.38 -7.78
CA GLY A 415 -21.69 -13.05 -8.92
C GLY A 415 -22.95 -12.32 -9.40
N HIS A 416 -23.17 -12.31 -10.72
CA HIS A 416 -24.12 -11.45 -11.43
C HIS A 416 -25.48 -11.26 -10.73
N ILE A 417 -25.60 -10.20 -9.92
CA ILE A 417 -26.88 -9.66 -9.49
C ILE A 417 -27.39 -8.86 -10.68
N GLY A 418 -28.53 -9.25 -11.26
CA GLY A 418 -29.09 -8.58 -12.43
C GLY A 418 -29.12 -7.07 -12.24
N VAL A 419 -28.53 -6.32 -13.18
CA VAL A 419 -28.44 -4.86 -13.13
C VAL A 419 -29.84 -4.27 -12.99
N PHE A 420 -30.19 -3.81 -11.78
CA PHE A 420 -31.47 -3.15 -11.55
C PHE A 420 -31.36 -1.71 -12.06
N ARG A 421 -32.03 -1.43 -13.17
CA ARG A 421 -32.23 -0.05 -13.64
C ARG A 421 -33.53 0.44 -13.01
N PRO A 422 -33.52 1.23 -11.92
CA PRO A 422 -34.72 1.89 -11.47
C PRO A 422 -35.11 2.89 -12.56
N GLY A 423 -36.10 2.54 -13.38
CA GLY A 423 -36.79 3.50 -14.22
C GLY A 423 -37.54 4.47 -13.31
N LYS A 424 -37.69 5.72 -13.75
CA LYS A 424 -38.76 6.58 -13.23
C LYS A 424 -40.08 5.86 -13.54
N VAL A 425 -40.62 5.15 -12.56
CA VAL A 425 -42.02 4.78 -12.58
C VAL A 425 -42.74 6.03 -12.10
N ASP A 426 -43.21 6.84 -13.05
CA ASP A 426 -44.18 7.88 -12.76
C ASP A 426 -45.41 7.21 -12.13
N GLN A 427 -45.70 7.55 -10.87
CA GLN A 427 -47.05 7.59 -10.31
C GLN A 427 -47.21 8.84 -9.45
#